data_AF-A0A0K8Q2E0-F1
#
_entry.id   AF-A0A0K8Q2E0-F1
#
_cell.length_a   1.000
_cell.length_b   1.000
_cell.length_c   1.000
_cell.angle_alpha   90.00
_cell.angle_beta   90.00
_cell.angle_gamma   90.00
#
_symmetry.space_group_name_H-M   'P 1'
#
loop_
_entity.id
_entity.type
_entity.pdbx_description
1 polymer ?
#
loop_
_entity_poly.entity_id
_entity_poly.type
_entity_poly.pdbx_seq_one_letter_code
_entity_poly.pdbx_strand_id
1 'polypeptide(L)'
;MVTYVVRRLITAALILLGASYLVYLLTAASGDPLEEFRASSAPNKQQLMDSRSQLLDLDTPAPLRYFKWLGGAVRCLVPWAGTCDLGKNIAGEPITGALGHALVQTLTLVTGATILAILVGITLGIITALRQYSTLDYGVTFMAFLFFSLPIFWVAVLLKEFGAIGFNNFLKNPEIPLPVALGIGAVLGVVAAVSVGGDLKRRLITGGVVFAVVAGVLIYFSATLWFKAPGLGPVLIVIAGVGIAFAVTLLTAGLKNRKALQSSLIALGVGLVAYYAVQPLLNEATFLMVVLLLSPPFWWAWESGTWLAATTAANRCGPPESRHFWSAS
;
A
#
# COMPACT_ATOMS: atom_id res chain seq x y z
N MET A 1 41.38 13.26 24.16
CA MET A 1 40.53 12.71 23.07
C MET A 1 41.20 11.54 22.33
N VAL A 2 42.42 11.68 21.80
CA VAL A 2 43.13 10.58 21.10
C VAL A 2 43.30 9.33 21.96
N THR A 3 43.78 9.46 23.21
CA THR A 3 43.92 8.33 24.15
C THR A 3 42.60 7.59 24.41
N TYR A 4 41.48 8.32 24.47
CA TYR A 4 40.16 7.74 24.65
C TYR A 4 39.71 6.96 23.41
N VAL A 5 39.89 7.53 22.21
CA VAL A 5 39.56 6.87 20.94
C VAL A 5 40.39 5.61 20.77
N VAL A 6 41.71 5.67 20.97
CA VAL A 6 42.61 4.52 20.87
C VAL A 6 42.23 3.43 21.85
N ARG A 7 41.97 3.77 23.12
CA ARG A 7 41.53 2.80 24.13
C ARG A 7 40.23 2.10 23.70
N ARG A 8 39.27 2.85 23.16
CA ARG A 8 37.98 2.31 22.69
C ARG A 8 38.14 1.41 21.46
N LEU A 9 39.02 1.78 20.51
CA LEU A 9 39.32 0.96 19.34
C LEU A 9 40.01 -0.36 19.73
N ILE A 10 40.96 -0.32 20.67
CA ILE A 10 41.61 -1.53 21.19
C ILE A 10 40.58 -2.43 21.89
N THR A 11 39.75 -1.88 22.78
CA THR A 11 38.68 -2.66 23.44
C THR A 11 37.71 -3.25 22.42
N ALA A 12 37.29 -2.48 21.41
CA ALA A 12 36.41 -2.98 20.35
C ALA A 12 37.06 -4.11 19.52
N ALA A 13 38.35 -3.98 19.18
CA ALA A 13 39.08 -5.01 18.46
C ALA A 13 39.24 -6.31 19.27
N LEU A 14 39.53 -6.20 20.57
CA LEU A 14 39.61 -7.35 21.47
C LEU A 14 38.26 -8.04 21.65
N ILE A 15 37.18 -7.28 21.81
CA ILE A 15 35.81 -7.82 21.87
C ILE A 15 35.46 -8.51 20.56
N LEU A 16 35.76 -7.88 19.42
CA LEU A 16 35.48 -8.44 18.10
C LEU A 16 36.22 -9.77 17.91
N LEU A 17 37.52 -9.82 18.23
CA LEU A 17 38.34 -11.03 18.11
C LEU A 17 37.86 -12.13 19.04
N GLY A 18 37.53 -11.80 20.30
CA GLY A 18 36.99 -12.76 21.25
C GLY A 18 35.62 -13.30 20.82
N ALA A 19 34.72 -12.42 20.39
CA ALA A 19 33.39 -12.80 19.91
C ALA A 19 33.46 -13.65 18.64
N SER A 20 34.26 -13.26 17.64
CA SER A 20 34.43 -14.04 16.41
C SER A 20 35.06 -15.41 16.68
N TYR A 21 36.03 -15.48 17.59
CA TYR A 21 36.63 -16.76 18.00
C TYR A 21 35.59 -17.69 18.65
N LEU A 22 34.83 -17.18 19.63
CA LEU A 22 33.79 -17.96 20.30
C LEU A 22 32.70 -18.40 19.32
N VAL A 23 32.21 -17.51 18.47
CA VAL A 23 31.19 -17.84 17.45
C VAL A 23 31.73 -18.87 16.47
N TYR A 24 32.98 -18.75 16.03
CA TYR A 24 33.60 -19.72 15.14
C TYR A 24 33.66 -21.12 15.79
N LEU A 25 34.12 -21.22 17.03
CA LEU A 25 34.20 -22.49 17.75
C LEU A 25 32.81 -23.09 18.00
N LEU A 26 31.84 -22.27 18.42
CA LEU A 26 30.46 -22.72 18.64
C LEU A 26 29.84 -23.23 17.35
N THR A 27 30.07 -22.54 16.22
CA THR A 27 29.58 -22.96 14.90
C THR A 27 30.26 -24.25 14.44
N ALA A 28 31.57 -24.38 14.66
CA ALA A 28 32.32 -25.59 14.35
C ALA A 28 31.90 -26.79 15.21
N ALA A 29 31.32 -26.55 16.40
CA ALA A 29 30.85 -27.59 17.32
C ALA A 29 29.36 -27.91 17.17
N SER A 30 28.53 -26.97 16.70
CA SER A 30 27.07 -27.11 16.67
C SER A 30 26.51 -27.81 15.43
N GLY A 31 27.27 -27.89 14.34
CA GLY A 31 26.81 -28.45 13.08
C GLY A 31 27.88 -29.24 12.34
N ASP A 32 27.46 -30.30 11.66
CA ASP A 32 28.33 -31.14 10.85
C ASP A 32 28.19 -30.77 9.36
N PRO A 33 29.22 -30.13 8.75
CA PRO A 33 29.14 -29.64 7.36
C PRO A 33 29.10 -30.77 6.31
N LEU A 34 29.26 -32.03 6.73
CA LEU A 34 29.20 -33.22 5.89
C LEU A 34 27.91 -34.05 6.13
N GLU A 35 27.01 -33.62 7.01
CA GLU A 35 25.79 -34.36 7.39
C GLU A 35 24.95 -34.72 6.16
N GLU A 36 24.73 -33.77 5.25
CA GLU A 36 23.99 -33.95 4.00
C GLU A 36 24.56 -35.11 3.15
N PHE A 37 25.89 -35.23 3.06
CA PHE A 37 26.53 -36.30 2.28
C PHE A 37 26.55 -37.63 3.03
N ARG A 38 26.60 -37.63 4.36
CA ARG A 38 26.48 -38.87 5.15
C ARG A 38 25.09 -39.47 5.08
N ALA A 39 24.05 -38.63 5.03
CA ALA A 39 22.66 -39.04 4.83
C ALA A 39 22.35 -39.43 3.38
N SER A 40 23.19 -39.04 2.42
CA SER A 40 23.00 -39.35 0.99
C SER A 40 23.32 -40.81 0.65
N SER A 41 22.48 -41.40 -0.21
CA SER A 41 22.68 -42.73 -0.79
C SER A 41 23.46 -42.69 -2.12
N ALA A 42 23.99 -41.53 -2.51
CA ALA A 42 24.68 -41.37 -3.78
C ALA A 42 25.99 -42.20 -3.81
N PRO A 43 26.31 -42.88 -4.93
CA PRO A 43 27.51 -43.71 -5.04
C PRO A 43 28.81 -42.90 -4.95
N ASN A 44 28.77 -41.60 -5.27
CA ASN A 44 29.90 -40.68 -5.18
C ASN A 44 29.98 -39.93 -3.83
N LYS A 45 29.18 -40.30 -2.81
CA LYS A 45 29.13 -39.56 -1.54
C LYS A 45 30.49 -39.37 -0.87
N GLN A 46 31.37 -40.37 -0.93
CA GLN A 46 32.70 -40.29 -0.32
C GLN A 46 33.57 -39.22 -0.99
N GLN A 47 33.56 -39.17 -2.32
CA GLN A 47 34.27 -38.14 -3.08
C GLN A 47 33.74 -36.74 -2.75
N LEU A 48 32.42 -36.60 -2.58
CA LEU A 48 31.81 -35.32 -2.19
C LEU A 48 32.21 -34.91 -0.77
N MET A 49 32.23 -35.86 0.18
CA MET A 49 32.72 -35.62 1.54
C MET A 49 34.18 -35.17 1.57
N ASP A 50 35.06 -35.86 0.84
CA ASP A 50 36.49 -35.53 0.79
C ASP A 50 36.72 -34.16 0.12
N SER A 51 35.95 -33.83 -0.93
CA SER A 51 36.03 -32.51 -1.56
C SER A 51 35.58 -31.38 -0.62
N ARG A 52 34.53 -31.62 0.19
CA ARG A 52 34.00 -30.65 1.14
C ARG A 52 34.90 -30.51 2.37
N SER A 53 35.52 -31.60 2.83
CA SER A 53 36.47 -31.57 3.94
C SER A 53 37.70 -30.74 3.58
N GLN A 54 38.22 -30.90 2.36
CA GLN A 54 39.33 -30.09 1.84
C GLN A 54 38.94 -28.62 1.64
N LEU A 55 37.74 -28.35 1.09
CA LEU A 55 37.24 -26.99 0.89
C LEU A 55 37.18 -26.21 2.21
N LEU A 56 36.72 -26.85 3.29
CA LEU A 56 36.51 -26.23 4.60
C LEU A 56 37.68 -26.44 5.58
N ASP A 57 38.78 -27.07 5.15
CA ASP A 57 39.96 -27.41 5.98
C ASP A 57 39.57 -28.20 7.24
N LEU A 58 38.66 -29.19 7.11
CA LEU A 58 38.09 -29.90 8.25
C LEU A 58 39.10 -30.74 9.05
N ASP A 59 40.22 -31.11 8.41
CA ASP A 59 41.29 -31.89 9.02
C ASP A 59 42.07 -31.10 10.08
N THR A 60 41.96 -29.76 10.07
CA THR A 60 42.57 -28.93 11.12
C THR A 60 41.66 -28.73 12.32
N PRO A 61 42.21 -28.81 13.55
CA PRO A 61 41.46 -28.47 14.76
C PRO A 61 40.87 -27.05 14.66
N ALA A 62 39.60 -26.91 15.05
CA ALA A 62 38.86 -25.65 14.92
C ALA A 62 39.59 -24.41 15.49
N PRO A 63 40.31 -24.47 16.64
CA PRO A 63 41.09 -23.33 17.12
C PRO A 63 42.17 -22.86 16.15
N LEU A 64 42.90 -23.79 15.52
CA LEU A 64 43.95 -23.46 14.55
C LEU A 64 43.36 -22.97 13.23
N ARG A 65 42.25 -23.59 12.80
CA ARG A 65 41.52 -23.21 11.60
C ARG A 65 40.99 -21.79 11.65
N TYR A 66 40.56 -21.34 12.84
CA TYR A 66 40.19 -19.94 13.08
C TYR A 66 41.35 -18.98 12.77
N PHE A 67 42.57 -19.24 13.26
CA PHE A 67 43.70 -18.34 13.02
C PHE A 67 44.12 -18.31 11.55
N LYS A 68 43.98 -19.44 10.83
CA LYS A 68 44.16 -19.46 9.36
C LYS A 68 43.14 -18.55 8.67
N TRP A 69 41.86 -18.67 9.02
CA TRP A 69 40.80 -17.82 8.49
C TRP A 69 41.00 -16.33 8.85
N LEU A 70 41.37 -16.04 10.10
CA LEU A 70 41.64 -14.69 10.58
C LEU A 70 42.78 -14.03 9.79
N GLY A 71 43.82 -14.80 9.43
CA GLY A 71 44.91 -14.31 8.57
C GLY A 71 44.43 -13.82 7.20
N GLY A 72 43.41 -14.45 6.61
CA GLY A 72 42.73 -13.97 5.41
C GLY A 72 41.85 -12.75 5.69
N ALA A 73 41.05 -12.81 6.76
CA ALA A 73 40.09 -11.76 7.10
C ALA A 73 40.76 -10.43 7.46
N VAL A 74 41.90 -10.44 8.16
CA VAL A 74 42.66 -9.23 8.52
C VAL A 74 43.18 -8.49 7.28
N ARG A 75 43.45 -9.20 6.18
CA ARG A 75 43.86 -8.56 4.91
C ARG A 75 42.74 -7.70 4.32
N CYS A 76 41.47 -7.97 4.65
CA CYS A 76 40.35 -7.11 4.26
C CYS A 76 40.35 -5.74 4.96
N LEU A 77 41.01 -5.61 6.12
CA LEU A 77 41.08 -4.33 6.85
C LEU A 77 42.13 -3.38 6.28
N VAL A 78 43.02 -3.87 5.40
CA VAL A 78 44.15 -3.12 4.86
C VAL A 78 43.85 -2.80 3.38
N PRO A 79 43.47 -1.55 3.04
CA PRO A 79 43.01 -1.19 1.69
C PRO A 79 44.03 -1.50 0.58
N TRP A 80 45.32 -1.47 0.92
CA TRP A 80 46.45 -1.69 0.01
C TRP A 80 46.93 -3.16 -0.07
N ALA A 81 46.34 -4.08 0.70
CA ALA A 81 46.79 -5.48 0.75
C ALA A 81 46.35 -6.35 -0.44
N GLY A 82 45.53 -5.81 -1.36
CA GLY A 82 45.18 -6.42 -2.65
C GLY A 82 44.47 -7.79 -2.62
N THR A 83 44.24 -8.37 -1.44
CA THR A 83 43.73 -9.74 -1.26
C THR A 83 42.82 -9.82 -0.03
N CYS A 84 41.58 -9.37 -0.17
CA CYS A 84 40.55 -9.62 0.85
C CYS A 84 39.99 -11.03 0.67
N ASP A 85 40.14 -11.87 1.70
CA ASP A 85 39.60 -13.24 1.71
C ASP A 85 38.89 -13.52 3.04
N LEU A 86 37.57 -13.64 2.99
CA LEU A 86 36.72 -14.02 4.13
C LEU A 86 36.38 -15.51 4.13
N GLY A 87 36.95 -16.28 3.20
CA GLY A 87 36.67 -17.69 2.99
C GLY A 87 35.53 -17.94 2.00
N LYS A 88 35.14 -19.21 1.92
CA LYS A 88 34.06 -19.71 1.06
C LYS A 88 32.93 -20.27 1.89
N ASN A 89 31.70 -20.19 1.38
CA ASN A 89 30.55 -20.85 2.01
C ASN A 89 30.62 -22.38 1.80
N ILE A 90 29.66 -23.09 2.38
CA ILE A 90 29.54 -24.54 2.26
C ILE A 90 29.39 -24.99 0.79
N ALA A 91 28.81 -24.16 -0.07
CA ALA A 91 28.69 -24.42 -1.52
C ALA A 91 29.96 -24.09 -2.32
N GLY A 92 31.01 -23.54 -1.70
CA GLY A 92 32.27 -23.16 -2.35
C GLY A 92 32.31 -21.75 -2.94
N GLU A 93 31.26 -20.95 -2.74
CA GLU A 93 31.19 -19.58 -3.23
C GLU A 93 31.96 -18.61 -2.31
N PRO A 94 32.67 -17.62 -2.86
CA PRO A 94 33.42 -16.65 -2.06
C PRO A 94 32.49 -15.75 -1.22
N ILE A 95 32.70 -15.73 0.10
CA ILE A 95 31.86 -14.97 1.04
C ILE A 95 32.05 -13.46 0.86
N THR A 96 33.20 -13.02 0.36
CA THR A 96 33.50 -11.60 0.13
C THR A 96 32.46 -10.92 -0.78
N GLY A 97 32.08 -11.57 -1.88
CA GLY A 97 31.05 -11.08 -2.79
C GLY A 97 29.65 -11.12 -2.17
N ALA A 98 29.30 -12.24 -1.52
CA ALA A 98 28.02 -12.42 -0.86
C ALA A 98 27.79 -11.39 0.27
N LEU A 99 28.82 -11.13 1.08
CA LEU A 99 28.78 -10.11 2.14
C LEU A 99 28.62 -8.71 1.56
N GLY A 100 29.31 -8.39 0.46
CA GLY A 100 29.13 -7.11 -0.24
C GLY A 100 27.67 -6.88 -0.66
N HIS A 101 27.03 -7.90 -1.23
CA HIS A 101 25.61 -7.83 -1.60
C HIS A 101 24.71 -7.67 -0.37
N ALA A 102 24.93 -8.48 0.67
CA ALA A 102 24.16 -8.41 1.91
C ALA A 102 24.29 -7.05 2.63
N LEU A 103 25.48 -6.45 2.59
CA LEU A 103 25.73 -5.12 3.14
C LEU A 103 24.93 -4.05 2.41
N VAL A 104 24.92 -4.06 1.08
CA VAL A 104 24.11 -3.12 0.29
C VAL A 104 22.63 -3.26 0.61
N GLN A 105 22.11 -4.50 0.65
CA GLN A 105 20.71 -4.74 1.01
C GLN A 105 20.37 -4.25 2.42
N THR A 106 21.24 -4.53 3.39
CA THR A 106 21.07 -4.07 4.77
C THR A 106 21.05 -2.54 4.83
N LEU A 107 21.98 -1.86 4.15
CA LEU A 107 22.03 -0.40 4.11
C LEU A 107 20.79 0.19 3.45
N THR A 108 20.34 -0.36 2.33
CA THR A 108 19.11 0.09 1.66
C THR A 108 17.91 -0.02 2.60
N LEU A 109 17.74 -1.17 3.27
CA LEU A 109 16.62 -1.40 4.19
C LEU A 109 16.71 -0.51 5.43
N VAL A 110 17.89 -0.43 6.08
CA VAL A 110 18.10 0.37 7.29
C VAL A 110 17.94 1.86 7.00
N THR A 111 18.50 2.37 5.91
CA THR A 111 18.36 3.78 5.54
C THR A 111 16.90 4.11 5.22
N GLY A 112 16.20 3.27 4.44
CA GLY A 112 14.78 3.46 4.16
C GLY A 112 13.92 3.46 5.43
N ALA A 113 14.13 2.47 6.30
CA ALA A 113 13.42 2.37 7.58
C ALA A 113 13.72 3.56 8.51
N THR A 114 14.98 4.03 8.55
CA THR A 114 15.39 5.16 9.38
C THR A 114 14.75 6.46 8.92
N ILE A 115 14.71 6.71 7.59
CA ILE A 115 14.04 7.90 7.05
C ILE A 115 12.56 7.89 7.42
N LEU A 116 11.87 6.75 7.22
CA LEU A 116 10.47 6.63 7.61
C LEU A 116 10.26 6.79 9.12
N ALA A 117 11.12 6.20 9.95
CA ALA A 117 11.07 6.33 11.39
C ALA A 117 11.27 7.77 11.86
N ILE A 118 12.17 8.53 11.22
CA ILE A 118 12.38 9.96 11.50
C ILE A 118 11.13 10.75 11.11
N LEU A 119 10.58 10.54 9.91
CA LEU A 119 9.41 11.28 9.44
C LEU A 119 8.19 11.02 10.34
N VAL A 120 7.88 9.75 10.61
CA VAL A 120 6.73 9.38 11.46
C VAL A 120 6.98 9.72 12.92
N GLY A 121 8.18 9.44 13.44
CA GLY A 121 8.53 9.69 14.83
C GLY A 121 8.55 11.17 15.19
N ILE A 122 9.13 12.02 14.33
CA ILE A 122 9.14 13.48 14.55
C ILE A 122 7.73 14.04 14.41
N THR A 123 6.96 13.64 13.39
CA THR A 123 5.59 14.16 13.22
C THR A 123 4.69 13.80 14.41
N LEU A 124 4.68 12.53 14.82
CA LEU A 124 3.93 12.12 16.01
C LEU A 124 4.45 12.79 17.28
N GLY A 125 5.77 12.90 17.45
CA GLY A 125 6.37 13.57 18.61
C GLY A 125 6.03 15.06 18.71
N ILE A 126 5.98 15.78 17.58
CA ILE A 126 5.52 17.17 17.55
C ILE A 126 4.02 17.25 17.91
N ILE A 127 3.19 16.36 17.34
CA ILE A 127 1.74 16.36 17.59
C ILE A 127 1.44 16.08 19.07
N THR A 128 2.12 15.13 19.70
CA THR A 128 1.94 14.83 21.13
C THR A 128 2.46 15.96 22.01
N ALA A 129 3.60 16.57 21.67
CA ALA A 129 4.14 17.72 22.39
C ALA A 129 3.21 18.94 22.35
N LEU A 130 2.58 19.22 21.20
CA LEU A 130 1.60 20.31 21.07
C LEU A 130 0.29 20.04 21.80
N ARG A 131 -0.06 18.77 22.03
CA ARG A 131 -1.29 18.35 22.73
C ARG A 131 -0.95 17.55 23.98
N GLN A 132 -0.11 18.12 24.84
CA GLN A 132 0.36 17.48 26.06
C GLN A 132 -0.80 17.06 26.97
N TYR A 133 -0.69 15.88 27.60
CA TYR A 133 -1.71 15.30 28.50
C TYR A 133 -3.06 15.01 27.81
N SER A 134 -3.10 14.99 26.48
CA SER A 134 -4.28 14.58 25.72
C SER A 134 -4.39 13.07 25.58
N THR A 135 -5.55 12.56 25.18
CA THR A 135 -5.71 11.14 24.85
C THR A 135 -4.79 10.68 23.73
N LEU A 136 -4.47 11.57 22.79
CA LEU A 136 -3.53 11.28 21.71
C LEU A 136 -2.14 11.02 22.28
N ASP A 137 -1.68 11.88 23.21
CA ASP A 137 -0.39 11.74 23.89
C ASP A 137 -0.27 10.40 24.63
N TYR A 138 -1.26 10.06 25.47
CA TYR A 138 -1.31 8.76 26.15
C TYR A 138 -1.40 7.58 25.16
N GLY A 139 -2.17 7.71 24.09
CA GLY A 139 -2.33 6.66 23.07
C GLY A 139 -1.05 6.38 22.29
N VAL A 140 -0.35 7.42 21.84
CA VAL A 140 0.94 7.29 21.14
C VAL A 140 2.00 6.72 22.08
N THR A 141 2.06 7.21 23.32
CA THR A 141 2.99 6.70 24.33
C THR A 141 2.74 5.23 24.64
N PHE A 142 1.48 4.83 24.82
CA PHE A 142 1.09 3.43 24.99
C PHE A 142 1.52 2.57 23.80
N MET A 143 1.25 3.01 22.56
CA MET A 143 1.66 2.27 21.36
C MET A 143 3.18 2.16 21.23
N ALA A 144 3.93 3.20 21.59
CA ALA A 144 5.39 3.15 21.61
C ALA A 144 5.91 2.11 22.61
N PHE A 145 5.36 2.08 23.82
CA PHE A 145 5.70 1.06 24.82
C PHE A 145 5.29 -0.35 24.38
N LEU A 146 4.12 -0.50 23.78
CA LEU A 146 3.65 -1.77 23.25
C LEU A 146 4.65 -2.30 22.22
N PHE A 147 4.97 -1.53 21.17
CA PHE A 147 5.92 -1.98 20.15
C PHE A 147 7.34 -2.20 20.69
N PHE A 148 7.78 -1.41 21.68
CA PHE A 148 9.09 -1.59 22.31
C PHE A 148 9.18 -2.87 23.15
N SER A 149 8.06 -3.29 23.76
CA SER A 149 8.01 -4.49 24.60
C SER A 149 7.77 -5.79 23.83
N LEU A 150 7.32 -5.71 22.57
CA LEU A 150 7.08 -6.89 21.75
C LEU A 150 8.40 -7.52 21.27
N PRO A 151 8.56 -8.85 21.35
CA PRO A 151 9.70 -9.53 20.77
C PRO A 151 9.76 -9.30 19.24
N ILE A 152 10.93 -8.91 18.74
CA ILE A 152 11.11 -8.55 17.33
C ILE A 152 10.73 -9.69 16.36
N PHE A 153 11.03 -10.94 16.72
CA PHE A 153 10.69 -12.10 15.90
C PHE A 153 9.17 -12.27 15.76
N TRP A 154 8.41 -11.95 16.80
CA TRP A 154 6.95 -12.07 16.79
C TRP A 154 6.36 -11.05 15.82
N VAL A 155 6.81 -9.80 15.88
CA VAL A 155 6.41 -8.74 14.95
C VAL A 155 6.79 -9.12 13.51
N ALA A 156 7.99 -9.68 13.29
CA ALA A 156 8.44 -10.12 11.97
C ALA A 156 7.54 -11.22 11.39
N VAL A 157 7.12 -12.19 12.21
CA VAL A 157 6.20 -13.27 11.77
C VAL A 157 4.82 -12.72 11.43
N LEU A 158 4.27 -11.82 12.25
CA LEU A 158 2.97 -11.19 11.94
C LEU A 158 3.05 -10.34 10.66
N LEU A 159 4.13 -9.59 10.48
CA LEU A 159 4.30 -8.78 9.27
C LEU A 159 4.46 -9.65 8.02
N LYS A 160 5.13 -10.80 8.14
CA LYS A 160 5.18 -11.79 7.06
C LYS A 160 3.78 -12.32 6.73
N GLU A 161 3.02 -12.76 7.73
CA GLU A 161 1.70 -13.38 7.52
C GLU A 161 0.68 -12.38 6.98
N PHE A 162 0.48 -11.24 7.66
CA PHE A 162 -0.55 -10.27 7.30
C PHE A 162 -0.08 -9.27 6.24
N GLY A 163 1.18 -8.85 6.31
CA GLY A 163 1.73 -7.83 5.43
C GLY A 163 2.21 -8.38 4.09
N ALA A 164 2.94 -9.49 4.06
CA ALA A 164 3.46 -10.05 2.80
C ALA A 164 2.51 -11.08 2.19
N ILE A 165 2.17 -12.14 2.94
CA ILE A 165 1.34 -13.24 2.43
C ILE A 165 -0.10 -12.75 2.21
N GLY A 166 -0.69 -12.10 3.20
CA GLY A 166 -2.03 -11.53 3.11
C GLY A 166 -2.19 -10.54 1.95
N PHE A 167 -1.23 -9.62 1.77
CA PHE A 167 -1.25 -8.68 0.66
C PHE A 167 -1.09 -9.37 -0.70
N ASN A 168 -0.19 -10.35 -0.82
CA ASN A 168 -0.04 -11.12 -2.05
C ASN A 168 -1.32 -11.92 -2.41
N ASN A 169 -2.00 -12.47 -1.40
CA ASN A 169 -3.28 -13.14 -1.58
C ASN A 169 -4.37 -12.17 -2.04
N PHE A 170 -4.41 -10.95 -1.48
CA PHE A 170 -5.30 -9.89 -1.94
C PHE A 170 -5.00 -9.48 -3.39
N LEU A 171 -3.73 -9.34 -3.80
CA LEU A 171 -3.41 -9.04 -5.20
C LEU A 171 -3.87 -10.13 -6.17
N LYS A 172 -3.82 -11.40 -5.74
CA LYS A 172 -4.31 -12.54 -6.54
C LYS A 172 -5.84 -12.57 -6.62
N ASN A 173 -6.51 -12.39 -5.49
CA ASN A 173 -7.96 -12.37 -5.36
C ASN A 173 -8.35 -11.14 -4.54
N PRO A 174 -8.64 -9.99 -5.18
CA PRO A 174 -8.83 -8.73 -4.46
C PRO A 174 -10.23 -8.65 -3.89
N GLU A 175 -10.40 -9.38 -2.80
CA GLU A 175 -11.61 -9.48 -2.00
C GLU A 175 -11.17 -9.42 -0.54
N ILE A 176 -11.81 -8.55 0.24
CA ILE A 176 -11.46 -8.31 1.63
C ILE A 176 -12.45 -9.11 2.49
N PRO A 177 -12.00 -10.16 3.19
CA PRO A 177 -12.89 -10.97 3.98
C PRO A 177 -13.47 -10.12 5.14
N LEU A 178 -14.72 -10.42 5.51
CA LEU A 178 -15.47 -9.65 6.51
C LEU A 178 -14.68 -9.41 7.82
N PRO A 179 -13.98 -10.39 8.41
CA PRO A 179 -13.20 -10.15 9.62
C PRO A 179 -12.08 -9.12 9.44
N VAL A 180 -11.45 -9.08 8.26
CA VAL A 180 -10.39 -8.12 7.95
C VAL A 180 -10.97 -6.72 7.75
N ALA A 181 -12.10 -6.59 7.07
CA ALA A 181 -12.79 -5.30 6.91
C ALA A 181 -13.21 -4.71 8.27
N LEU A 182 -13.79 -5.54 9.13
CA LEU A 182 -14.15 -5.15 10.50
C LEU A 182 -12.91 -4.83 11.34
N GLY A 183 -11.83 -5.60 11.20
CA GLY A 183 -10.55 -5.35 11.87
C GLY A 183 -9.93 -4.00 11.49
N ILE A 184 -9.85 -3.69 10.19
CA ILE A 184 -9.35 -2.41 9.68
C ILE A 184 -10.24 -1.26 10.18
N GLY A 185 -11.56 -1.43 10.10
CA GLY A 185 -12.52 -0.46 10.62
C GLY A 185 -12.31 -0.21 12.12
N ALA A 186 -12.07 -1.26 12.91
CA ALA A 186 -11.89 -1.15 14.36
C ALA A 186 -10.60 -0.39 14.70
N VAL A 187 -9.50 -0.73 14.03
CA VAL A 187 -8.21 -0.03 14.22
C VAL A 187 -8.35 1.45 13.87
N LEU A 188 -8.91 1.79 12.71
CA LEU A 188 -9.09 3.18 12.30
C LEU A 188 -10.10 3.93 13.17
N GLY A 189 -11.16 3.26 13.63
CA GLY A 189 -12.12 3.81 14.58
C GLY A 189 -11.49 4.16 15.92
N VAL A 190 -10.63 3.29 16.46
CA VAL A 190 -9.87 3.56 17.68
C VAL A 190 -8.89 4.73 17.48
N VAL A 191 -8.14 4.74 16.37
CA VAL A 191 -7.23 5.84 16.04
C VAL A 191 -7.97 7.17 15.97
N ALA A 192 -9.15 7.21 15.32
CA ALA A 192 -9.97 8.40 15.25
C ALA A 192 -10.50 8.83 16.64
N ALA A 193 -10.96 7.89 17.46
CA ALA A 193 -11.44 8.17 18.82
C ALA A 193 -10.35 8.77 19.70
N VAL A 194 -9.11 8.27 19.58
CA VAL A 194 -7.93 8.74 20.33
C VAL A 194 -7.48 10.12 19.84
N SER A 195 -7.55 10.36 18.54
CA SER A 195 -7.12 11.61 17.89
C SER A 195 -8.02 12.80 18.20
N VAL A 196 -9.30 12.56 18.50
CA VAL A 196 -10.29 13.60 18.81
C VAL A 196 -10.27 13.94 20.30
N GLY A 197 -10.10 15.23 20.59
CA GLY A 197 -10.24 15.78 21.95
C GLY A 197 -11.70 15.91 22.40
N GLY A 198 -11.94 15.96 23.71
CA GLY A 198 -13.25 16.17 24.32
C GLY A 198 -13.71 15.00 25.20
N ASP A 199 -15.00 14.97 25.51
CA ASP A 199 -15.59 13.95 26.39
C ASP A 199 -15.55 12.55 25.79
N LEU A 200 -15.56 11.53 26.65
CA LEU A 200 -15.57 10.12 26.25
C LEU A 200 -16.71 9.80 25.28
N LYS A 201 -17.89 10.40 25.49
CA LYS A 201 -19.05 10.23 24.60
C LYS A 201 -18.77 10.69 23.18
N ARG A 202 -18.15 11.86 23.00
CA ARG A 202 -17.79 12.39 21.68
C ARG A 202 -16.77 11.47 20.99
N ARG A 203 -15.78 11.00 21.74
CA ARG A 203 -14.73 10.10 21.23
C ARG A 203 -15.30 8.77 20.76
N LEU A 204 -16.15 8.14 21.57
CA LEU A 204 -16.78 6.87 21.23
C LEU A 204 -17.73 7.01 20.04
N ILE A 205 -18.49 8.11 19.96
CA ILE A 205 -19.33 8.39 18.79
C ILE A 205 -18.46 8.56 17.53
N THR A 206 -17.40 9.38 17.59
CA THR A 206 -16.53 9.55 16.43
C THR A 206 -15.85 8.25 16.00
N GLY A 207 -15.34 7.47 16.96
CA GLY A 207 -14.75 6.16 16.67
C GLY A 207 -15.75 5.18 16.08
N GLY A 208 -16.97 5.12 16.62
CA GLY A 208 -18.05 4.27 16.12
C GLY A 208 -18.51 4.66 14.71
N VAL A 209 -18.61 5.96 14.43
CA VAL A 209 -18.92 6.46 13.07
C VAL A 209 -17.80 6.07 12.10
N VAL A 210 -16.53 6.31 12.45
CA VAL A 210 -15.40 5.95 11.58
C VAL A 210 -15.34 4.43 11.35
N PHE A 211 -15.53 3.63 12.40
CA PHE A 211 -15.64 2.18 12.28
C PHE A 211 -16.73 1.76 11.27
N ALA A 212 -17.95 2.27 11.46
CA ALA A 212 -19.10 1.90 10.64
C ALA A 212 -18.89 2.32 9.17
N VAL A 213 -18.37 3.53 8.94
CA VAL A 213 -18.09 4.05 7.60
C VAL A 213 -16.99 3.24 6.92
N VAL A 214 -15.84 3.07 7.57
CA VAL A 214 -14.69 2.35 6.99
C VAL A 214 -15.05 0.89 6.71
N ALA A 215 -15.59 0.18 7.70
CA ALA A 215 -15.97 -1.22 7.52
C ALA A 215 -17.07 -1.35 6.45
N GLY A 216 -18.09 -0.48 6.48
CA GLY A 216 -19.17 -0.48 5.50
C GLY A 216 -18.67 -0.25 4.08
N VAL A 217 -17.76 0.71 3.87
CA VAL A 217 -17.15 0.98 2.56
C VAL A 217 -16.33 -0.20 2.07
N LEU A 218 -15.49 -0.79 2.92
CA LEU A 218 -14.66 -1.94 2.55
C LEU A 218 -15.52 -3.17 2.22
N ILE A 219 -16.56 -3.44 3.00
CA ILE A 219 -17.51 -4.52 2.75
C ILE A 219 -18.25 -4.28 1.43
N TYR A 220 -18.72 -3.06 1.19
CA TYR A 220 -19.39 -2.68 -0.05
C TYR A 220 -18.47 -2.86 -1.28
N PHE A 221 -17.22 -2.41 -1.21
CA PHE A 221 -16.25 -2.58 -2.29
C PHE A 221 -15.88 -4.05 -2.53
N SER A 222 -15.78 -4.83 -1.46
CA SER A 222 -15.54 -6.27 -1.58
C SER A 222 -16.75 -6.98 -2.19
N ALA A 223 -17.98 -6.63 -1.79
CA ALA A 223 -19.21 -7.25 -2.29
C ALA A 223 -19.49 -6.92 -3.77
N THR A 224 -19.10 -5.71 -4.21
CA THR A 224 -19.26 -5.27 -5.61
C THR A 224 -18.09 -5.67 -6.50
N LEU A 225 -17.10 -6.40 -5.97
CA LEU A 225 -15.85 -6.75 -6.67
C LEU A 225 -15.15 -5.51 -7.26
N TRP A 226 -15.31 -4.36 -6.60
CA TRP A 226 -14.78 -3.09 -7.07
C TRP A 226 -13.25 -3.12 -7.19
N PHE A 227 -12.57 -3.89 -6.34
CA PHE A 227 -11.12 -4.06 -6.43
C PHE A 227 -10.66 -4.89 -7.65
N LYS A 228 -11.54 -5.73 -8.24
CA LYS A 228 -11.27 -6.45 -9.51
C LYS A 228 -11.52 -5.55 -10.71
N ALA A 229 -12.62 -4.80 -10.68
CA ALA A 229 -13.05 -3.92 -11.77
C ALA A 229 -13.43 -2.54 -11.21
N PRO A 230 -12.44 -1.65 -11.00
CA PRO A 230 -12.69 -0.34 -10.42
C PRO A 230 -13.54 0.50 -11.37
N GLY A 231 -14.71 0.90 -10.89
CA GLY A 231 -15.65 1.74 -11.64
C GLY A 231 -16.59 2.50 -10.69
N LEU A 232 -17.16 3.63 -11.12
CA LEU A 232 -18.01 4.42 -10.22
C LEU A 232 -19.27 3.63 -9.79
N GLY A 233 -19.80 2.75 -10.66
CA GLY A 233 -20.98 1.96 -10.34
C GLY A 233 -22.20 2.83 -9.96
N PRO A 234 -23.37 2.23 -9.72
CA PRO A 234 -24.58 3.01 -9.52
C PRO A 234 -24.53 3.80 -8.20
N VAL A 235 -23.97 3.20 -7.15
CA VAL A 235 -23.94 3.82 -5.82
C VAL A 235 -23.00 5.04 -5.77
N LEU A 236 -21.76 4.96 -6.29
CA LEU A 236 -20.87 6.13 -6.23
C LEU A 236 -21.33 7.21 -7.21
N ILE A 237 -21.93 6.86 -8.36
CA ILE A 237 -22.52 7.85 -9.27
C ILE A 237 -23.66 8.61 -8.58
N VAL A 238 -24.53 7.91 -7.84
CA VAL A 238 -25.59 8.55 -7.05
C VAL A 238 -24.99 9.46 -5.98
N ILE A 239 -24.03 8.99 -5.19
CA ILE A 239 -23.42 9.78 -4.11
C ILE A 239 -22.72 11.03 -4.67
N ALA A 240 -21.85 10.86 -5.67
CA ALA A 240 -21.15 11.96 -6.31
C ALA A 240 -22.14 12.93 -6.99
N GLY A 241 -23.15 12.39 -7.66
CA GLY A 241 -24.19 13.16 -8.32
C GLY A 241 -25.03 13.99 -7.35
N VAL A 242 -25.41 13.43 -6.20
CA VAL A 242 -26.09 14.19 -5.12
C VAL A 242 -25.17 15.29 -4.59
N GLY A 243 -23.88 14.99 -4.39
CA GLY A 243 -22.88 15.97 -3.98
C GLY A 243 -22.76 17.14 -4.97
N ILE A 244 -22.67 16.83 -6.27
CA ILE A 244 -22.62 17.82 -7.35
C ILE A 244 -23.93 18.63 -7.39
N ALA A 245 -25.09 17.96 -7.32
CA ALA A 245 -26.39 18.63 -7.30
C ALA A 245 -26.49 19.62 -6.12
N PHE A 246 -26.02 19.21 -4.94
CA PHE A 246 -25.98 20.05 -3.74
C PHE A 246 -25.01 21.22 -3.91
N ALA A 247 -23.81 20.97 -4.43
CA ALA A 247 -22.79 21.99 -4.67
C ALA A 247 -23.27 23.04 -5.69
N VAL A 248 -23.82 22.60 -6.83
CA VAL A 248 -24.38 23.48 -7.86
C VAL A 248 -25.50 24.33 -7.26
N THR A 249 -26.43 23.71 -6.51
CA THR A 249 -27.54 24.43 -5.87
C THR A 249 -27.05 25.45 -4.85
N LEU A 250 -26.05 25.07 -4.03
CA LEU A 250 -25.43 25.95 -3.03
C LEU A 250 -24.78 27.18 -3.69
N LEU A 251 -24.06 26.98 -4.80
CA LEU A 251 -23.31 28.05 -5.49
C LEU A 251 -24.20 28.98 -6.32
N THR A 252 -25.29 28.49 -6.91
CA THR A 252 -26.16 29.29 -7.79
C THR A 252 -27.34 29.93 -7.08
N ALA A 253 -28.14 29.15 -6.35
CA ALA A 253 -29.44 29.59 -5.83
C ALA A 253 -29.53 29.61 -4.30
N GLY A 254 -28.51 29.07 -3.61
CA GLY A 254 -28.50 28.88 -2.16
C GLY A 254 -29.41 27.75 -1.68
N LEU A 255 -29.01 27.07 -0.60
CA LEU A 255 -29.70 25.86 -0.09
C LEU A 255 -31.13 26.09 0.42
N LYS A 256 -31.52 27.34 0.66
CA LYS A 256 -32.90 27.67 1.08
C LYS A 256 -33.91 27.54 -0.07
N ASN A 257 -33.45 27.57 -1.33
CA ASN A 257 -34.33 27.46 -2.49
C ASN A 257 -34.65 25.99 -2.81
N ARG A 258 -35.74 25.48 -2.23
CA ARG A 258 -36.17 24.08 -2.38
C ARG A 258 -36.46 23.68 -3.83
N LYS A 259 -36.96 24.60 -4.66
CA LYS A 259 -37.25 24.31 -6.07
C LYS A 259 -35.96 24.06 -6.86
N ALA A 260 -34.93 24.88 -6.63
CA ALA A 260 -33.63 24.69 -7.27
C ALA A 260 -32.97 23.35 -6.87
N LEU A 261 -33.06 22.98 -5.58
CA LEU A 261 -32.56 21.69 -5.09
C LEU A 261 -33.32 20.49 -5.67
N GLN A 262 -34.64 20.60 -5.78
CA GLN A 262 -35.45 19.54 -6.37
C GLN A 262 -35.15 19.37 -7.86
N SER A 263 -35.00 20.46 -8.61
CA SER A 263 -34.65 20.38 -10.03
C SER A 263 -33.30 19.72 -10.28
N SER A 264 -32.28 20.05 -9.47
CA SER A 264 -30.96 19.44 -9.60
C SER A 264 -30.95 17.95 -9.23
N LEU A 265 -31.72 17.55 -8.20
CA LEU A 265 -31.89 16.13 -7.84
C LEU A 265 -32.72 15.34 -8.85
N ILE A 266 -33.75 15.94 -9.43
CA ILE A 266 -34.54 15.31 -10.51
C ILE A 266 -33.68 15.12 -11.76
N ALA A 267 -32.89 16.14 -12.13
CA ALA A 267 -31.96 16.05 -13.25
C ALA A 267 -30.93 14.93 -13.05
N LEU A 268 -30.40 14.77 -11.83
CA LEU A 268 -29.55 13.63 -11.47
C LEU A 268 -30.26 12.29 -11.67
N GLY A 269 -31.50 12.15 -11.18
CA GLY A 269 -32.29 10.93 -11.32
C GLY A 269 -32.53 10.55 -12.78
N VAL A 270 -32.94 11.52 -13.61
CA VAL A 270 -33.14 11.32 -15.06
C VAL A 270 -31.82 10.97 -15.74
N GLY A 271 -30.74 11.68 -15.41
CA GLY A 271 -29.41 11.42 -15.97
C GLY A 271 -28.89 10.02 -15.65
N LEU A 272 -29.12 9.53 -14.43
CA LEU A 272 -28.77 8.16 -14.01
C LEU A 272 -29.54 7.10 -14.79
N VAL A 273 -30.85 7.27 -14.93
CA VAL A 273 -31.70 6.35 -15.70
C VAL A 273 -31.26 6.33 -17.16
N ALA A 274 -31.05 7.51 -17.76
CA ALA A 274 -30.57 7.62 -19.13
C ALA A 274 -29.17 6.98 -19.32
N TYR A 275 -28.25 7.22 -18.39
CA TYR A 275 -26.90 6.64 -18.43
C TYR A 275 -26.95 5.11 -18.47
N TYR A 276 -27.70 4.48 -17.55
CA TYR A 276 -27.81 3.03 -17.51
C TYR A 276 -28.65 2.44 -18.65
N ALA A 277 -29.66 3.17 -19.14
CA ALA A 277 -30.46 2.74 -20.30
C ALA A 277 -29.64 2.75 -21.60
N VAL A 278 -28.73 3.71 -21.77
CA VAL A 278 -27.90 3.86 -22.97
C VAL A 278 -26.62 3.01 -22.91
N GLN A 279 -26.19 2.59 -21.71
CA GLN A 279 -24.94 1.84 -21.53
C GLN A 279 -24.82 0.55 -22.37
N PRO A 280 -25.84 -0.31 -22.51
CA PRO A 280 -25.75 -1.51 -23.35
C PRO A 280 -25.44 -1.19 -24.81
N LEU A 281 -26.06 -0.12 -25.34
CA LEU A 281 -25.81 0.37 -26.70
C LEU A 281 -24.37 0.87 -26.84
N LEU A 282 -23.84 1.58 -25.83
CA LEU A 282 -22.47 2.09 -25.84
C LEU A 282 -21.41 0.99 -25.71
N ASN A 283 -21.71 -0.11 -25.03
CA ASN A 283 -20.79 -1.24 -24.88
C ASN A 283 -20.56 -2.00 -26.21
N GLU A 284 -21.53 -1.94 -27.13
CA GLU A 284 -21.43 -2.54 -28.48
C GLU A 284 -21.05 -1.50 -29.57
N ALA A 285 -20.76 -0.26 -29.16
CA ALA A 285 -20.53 0.83 -30.09
C ALA A 285 -19.28 0.60 -30.95
N THR A 286 -19.47 0.52 -32.26
CA THR A 286 -18.38 0.63 -33.23
C THR A 286 -17.93 2.09 -33.38
N PHE A 287 -16.70 2.32 -33.84
CA PHE A 287 -16.13 3.66 -34.07
C PHE A 287 -17.06 4.56 -34.90
N LEU A 288 -17.71 4.00 -35.92
CA LEU A 288 -18.69 4.71 -36.75
C LEU A 288 -19.93 5.15 -35.97
N MET A 289 -20.40 4.35 -35.01
CA MET A 289 -21.57 4.68 -34.20
C MET A 289 -21.28 5.84 -33.23
N VAL A 290 -20.06 5.89 -32.69
CA VAL A 290 -19.59 7.02 -31.85
C VAL A 290 -19.46 8.29 -32.70
N VAL A 291 -18.90 8.19 -33.90
CA VAL A 291 -18.79 9.32 -34.84
C VAL A 291 -20.17 9.82 -35.28
N LEU A 292 -21.14 8.94 -35.52
CA LEU A 292 -22.51 9.31 -35.87
C LEU A 292 -23.25 10.00 -34.71
N LEU A 293 -23.10 9.50 -33.48
CA LEU A 293 -23.67 10.13 -32.27
C LEU A 293 -23.05 11.50 -31.97
N LEU A 294 -21.76 11.68 -32.28
CA LEU A 294 -21.06 12.97 -32.16
C LEU A 294 -21.20 13.85 -33.40
N SER A 295 -21.82 13.35 -34.47
CA SER A 295 -21.88 14.10 -35.72
C SER A 295 -22.79 15.33 -35.58
N PRO A 296 -22.42 16.46 -36.23
CA PRO A 296 -23.16 17.72 -36.16
C PRO A 296 -24.68 17.66 -36.44
N PRO A 297 -25.23 16.82 -37.34
CA PRO A 297 -26.67 16.83 -37.60
C PRO A 297 -27.54 16.50 -36.38
N PHE A 298 -27.04 15.74 -35.40
CA PHE A 298 -27.78 15.47 -34.16
C PHE A 298 -27.76 16.67 -33.21
N TRP A 299 -26.62 17.36 -33.12
CA TRP A 299 -26.44 18.56 -32.29
C TRP A 299 -27.17 19.79 -32.86
N TRP A 300 -27.14 19.99 -34.19
CA TRP A 300 -27.85 21.08 -34.87
C TRP A 300 -29.37 20.91 -34.81
N ALA A 301 -29.90 19.68 -34.82
CA ALA A 301 -31.34 19.42 -34.65
C ALA A 301 -31.83 19.72 -33.22
N TRP A 302 -30.97 19.53 -32.21
CA TRP A 302 -31.26 19.85 -30.80
C TRP A 302 -31.23 21.36 -30.54
N GLU A 303 -30.24 22.08 -31.07
CA GLU A 303 -30.14 23.55 -30.93
C GLU A 303 -31.20 24.31 -31.74
N SER A 304 -31.67 23.76 -32.86
CA SER A 304 -32.64 24.44 -33.74
C SER A 304 -34.12 24.24 -33.35
N GLY A 305 -34.44 23.41 -32.35
CA GLY A 305 -35.82 23.19 -31.89
C GLY A 305 -36.79 22.58 -32.93
N THR A 306 -36.24 22.06 -34.04
CA THR A 306 -37.01 21.63 -35.22
C THR A 306 -37.83 20.36 -35.00
N TRP A 307 -37.56 19.59 -33.93
CA TRP A 307 -38.36 18.40 -33.56
C TRP A 307 -39.82 18.72 -33.18
N LEU A 308 -40.11 19.92 -32.67
CA LEU A 308 -41.49 20.35 -32.37
C LEU A 308 -42.26 20.82 -33.62
N ALA A 309 -41.56 21.17 -34.70
CA ALA A 309 -42.16 21.68 -35.94
C ALA A 309 -42.73 20.56 -36.82
N ALA A 310 -42.16 19.36 -36.79
CA ALA A 310 -42.64 18.23 -37.59
C ALA A 310 -44.02 17.71 -37.13
N THR A 311 -44.33 17.79 -35.82
CA THR A 311 -45.63 17.36 -35.29
C THR A 311 -46.75 18.40 -35.46
N THR A 312 -46.42 19.68 -35.68
CA THR A 312 -47.42 20.75 -35.82
C THR A 312 -47.80 21.06 -37.28
N ALA A 313 -47.01 20.63 -38.26
CA ALA A 313 -47.27 20.84 -39.68
C ALA A 313 -48.36 19.93 -40.28
N ALA A 314 -48.71 18.81 -39.63
CA ALA A 314 -49.72 17.88 -40.15
C ALA A 314 -51.18 18.39 -40.02
N ASN A 315 -51.44 19.43 -39.21
CA ASN A 315 -52.80 19.91 -38.91
C ASN A 315 -53.22 21.19 -39.67
N ARG A 316 -52.43 21.70 -40.62
CA ARG A 316 -52.75 22.95 -41.35
C ARG A 316 -52.70 22.77 -42.87
N CYS A 317 -53.56 21.92 -43.41
CA CYS A 317 -53.97 22.00 -44.81
C CYS A 317 -55.51 22.02 -44.88
N GLY A 318 -56.08 23.23 -44.90
CA GLY A 318 -57.46 23.52 -45.30
C GLY A 318 -57.43 24.63 -46.37
N PRO A 319 -58.35 24.63 -47.36
CA PRO A 319 -58.20 25.39 -48.62
C PRO A 319 -58.53 26.89 -48.46
N PRO A 320 -58.18 27.74 -49.46
CA PRO A 320 -58.08 29.18 -49.30
C PRO A 320 -59.40 29.89 -49.56
N GLU A 321 -59.70 30.94 -48.77
CA GLU A 321 -60.83 31.84 -49.02
C GLU A 321 -60.36 33.31 -49.05
N SER A 322 -61.03 34.07 -49.92
CA SER A 322 -60.65 35.33 -50.56
C SER A 322 -60.67 36.57 -49.66
N ARG A 323 -59.76 37.50 -49.98
CA ARG A 323 -59.64 38.86 -49.42
C ARG A 323 -60.90 39.70 -49.66
N HIS A 324 -61.30 40.48 -48.65
CA HIS A 324 -61.92 41.78 -48.89
C HIS A 324 -61.30 42.87 -47.99
N PHE A 325 -61.06 43.99 -48.64
CA PHE A 325 -60.34 45.20 -48.25
C PHE A 325 -61.33 46.24 -47.66
N TRP A 326 -60.83 47.43 -47.29
CA TRP A 326 -61.46 48.63 -46.69
C TRP A 326 -61.31 48.72 -45.15
N SER A 327 -60.92 49.83 -44.53
CA SER A 327 -60.31 51.11 -44.96
C SER A 327 -59.91 51.88 -43.70
N ALA A 328 -58.86 52.70 -43.82
CA ALA A 328 -58.45 53.66 -42.81
C ALA A 328 -59.40 54.86 -42.71
N SER A 329 -59.51 55.40 -41.51
CA SER A 329 -59.49 56.84 -41.22
C SER A 329 -58.37 57.07 -40.22
#